data_AF-E3NG40-F1
#
_entry.id   AF-E3NG40-F1
#
_cell.length_a   1.000
_cell.length_b   1.000
_cell.length_c   1.000
_cell.angle_alpha   90.00
_cell.angle_beta   90.00
_cell.angle_gamma   90.00
#
_symmetry.space_group_name_H-M   'P 1'
#
loop_
_entity.id
_entity.type
_entity.pdbx_description
1 polymer ?
#
loop_
_entity_poly.entity_id
_entity_poly.type
_entity_poly.pdbx_seq_one_letter_code
_entity_poly.pdbx_strand_id
1 'polypeptide(L)'
;MDLFFWLSKLYEFIRIRFYRYPKFPLLNLPYVAMKQVIRSMSVSERIKLSQTSKRMRNYVILSRVVSEYCEVHIRDKYSFLYFSTLNAMFYCGRKLESSTNSEVLTNRDYGICLVLYPIKILGADIQTILSIPCFQKCDHISVYCGFTVTSEFLDAVMDFASFKRDITIRCTNVSLDYCHEKAFKFRDIIYGDSRWIHIDYLLSLENSRCVTLERCSLSSEDINILLKHWITSEFNMFKMLKIEFEEDRKGGVVRFCREVLFEGITVLRAVLRQNPCYLIATNSQNQLKRDILVCQFHDQILKMITESNDKIRLVTGINGTPCREVHKVLKLLDKKKELEMNVLDENSLQERHILHMQLETYGVCFKDNFAFLQ
;
A
#
# COMPACT_ATOMS: atom_id res chain seq x y z
N MET A 1 57.61 -21.10 -45.52
CA MET A 1 56.51 -20.12 -45.72
C MET A 1 55.83 -19.95 -44.38
N ASP A 2 56.05 -18.82 -43.73
CA ASP A 2 55.80 -18.68 -42.29
C ASP A 2 54.34 -18.42 -41.95
N LEU A 3 53.88 -19.11 -40.91
CA LEU A 3 52.58 -18.92 -40.24
C LEU A 3 52.29 -17.44 -39.95
N PHE A 4 53.34 -16.66 -39.65
CA PHE A 4 53.26 -15.21 -39.42
C PHE A 4 52.79 -14.40 -40.64
N PHE A 5 53.14 -14.83 -41.86
CA PHE A 5 52.67 -14.16 -43.08
C PHE A 5 51.16 -14.36 -43.28
N TRP A 6 50.67 -15.58 -43.03
CA TRP A 6 49.24 -15.89 -43.11
C TRP A 6 48.43 -15.25 -41.97
N LEU A 7 48.99 -15.18 -40.76
CA LEU A 7 48.36 -14.47 -39.64
C LEU A 7 48.27 -12.95 -39.88
N SER A 8 49.31 -12.35 -40.49
CA SER A 8 49.29 -10.93 -40.91
C SER A 8 48.22 -10.67 -41.98
N LYS A 9 48.15 -11.52 -43.01
CA LYS A 9 47.12 -11.45 -44.06
C LYS A 9 45.71 -11.65 -43.50
N LEU A 10 45.53 -12.60 -42.58
CA LEU A 10 44.26 -12.87 -41.92
C LEU A 10 43.87 -11.70 -41.01
N TYR A 11 44.81 -11.12 -40.26
CA TYR A 11 44.58 -9.94 -39.43
C TYR A 11 44.19 -8.72 -40.27
N GLU A 12 44.88 -8.44 -41.37
CA GLU A 12 44.49 -7.36 -42.30
C GLU A 12 43.13 -7.65 -42.94
N PHE A 13 42.85 -8.90 -43.34
CA PHE A 13 41.56 -9.28 -43.92
C PHE A 13 40.40 -9.12 -42.93
N ILE A 14 40.60 -9.54 -41.68
CA ILE A 14 39.64 -9.37 -40.58
C ILE A 14 39.47 -7.87 -40.26
N ARG A 15 40.57 -7.10 -40.18
CA ARG A 15 40.56 -5.65 -39.92
C ARG A 15 39.84 -4.86 -41.02
N ILE A 16 40.06 -5.22 -42.28
CA ILE A 16 39.38 -4.62 -43.45
C ILE A 16 37.87 -4.90 -43.40
N ARG A 17 37.44 -6.10 -42.98
CA ARG A 17 36.02 -6.43 -42.82
C ARG A 17 35.35 -5.65 -41.70
N PHE A 18 36.03 -5.42 -40.58
CA PHE A 18 35.47 -4.64 -39.48
C PHE A 18 35.38 -3.13 -39.78
N TYR A 19 36.22 -2.59 -40.66
CA TYR A 19 36.17 -1.16 -41.04
C TYR A 19 35.16 -0.82 -42.15
N ARG A 20 34.57 -1.81 -42.84
CA ARG A 20 33.72 -1.60 -44.03
C ARG A 20 32.36 -2.31 -43.97
N TYR A 21 31.72 -2.36 -42.81
CA TYR A 21 30.26 -2.44 -42.86
C TYR A 21 29.73 -1.07 -43.29
N PRO A 22 28.89 -0.99 -44.34
CA PRO A 22 28.23 0.27 -44.66
C PRO A 22 27.48 0.72 -43.40
N LYS A 23 27.73 1.95 -42.95
CA LYS A 23 27.00 2.52 -41.81
C LYS A 23 25.52 2.40 -42.13
N PHE A 24 24.79 1.60 -41.36
CA PHE A 24 23.35 1.47 -41.53
C PHE A 24 22.76 2.89 -41.47
N PRO A 25 22.12 3.38 -42.55
CA PRO A 25 21.75 4.78 -42.66
C PRO A 25 20.46 5.02 -41.87
N LEU A 26 20.55 4.90 -40.55
CA LEU A 26 19.42 4.96 -39.64
C LEU A 26 18.56 6.19 -39.93
N LEU A 27 19.18 7.35 -40.13
CA LEU A 27 18.52 8.63 -40.41
C LEU A 27 17.79 8.71 -41.77
N ASN A 28 18.06 7.80 -42.70
CA ASN A 28 17.42 7.74 -44.01
C ASN A 28 16.20 6.81 -44.02
N LEU A 29 15.92 6.12 -42.90
CA LEU A 29 14.74 5.28 -42.79
C LEU A 29 13.45 6.11 -42.74
N PRO A 30 12.36 5.64 -43.37
CA PRO A 30 11.01 6.13 -43.09
C PRO A 30 10.68 5.99 -41.61
N TYR A 31 9.83 6.87 -41.09
CA TYR A 31 9.49 6.92 -39.67
C TYR A 31 9.01 5.57 -39.11
N VAL A 32 8.19 4.81 -39.85
CA VAL A 32 7.67 3.52 -39.40
C VAL A 32 8.80 2.51 -39.17
N ALA A 33 9.76 2.42 -40.11
CA ALA A 33 10.92 1.54 -39.98
C ALA A 33 11.85 2.00 -38.86
N MET A 34 12.14 3.30 -38.79
CA MET A 34 12.92 3.91 -37.69
C MET A 34 12.32 3.59 -36.32
N LYS A 35 11.00 3.79 -36.18
CA LYS A 35 10.26 3.52 -34.95
C LYS A 35 10.41 2.06 -34.52
N GLN A 36 10.39 1.12 -35.47
CA GLN A 36 10.52 -0.29 -35.14
C GLN A 36 11.94 -0.70 -34.79
N VAL A 37 12.94 -0.12 -35.46
CA VAL A 37 14.35 -0.27 -35.06
C VAL A 37 14.59 0.27 -33.64
N ILE A 38 14.04 1.44 -33.31
CA ILE A 38 14.16 2.01 -31.95
C ILE A 38 13.44 1.12 -30.93
N ARG A 39 12.30 0.52 -31.28
CA ARG A 39 11.56 -0.38 -30.38
C ARG A 39 12.29 -1.69 -30.11
N SER A 40 13.08 -2.19 -31.07
CA SER A 40 13.92 -3.37 -30.88
C SER A 40 15.22 -3.10 -30.13
N MET A 41 15.62 -1.84 -29.95
CA MET A 41 16.81 -1.48 -29.18
C MET A 41 16.59 -1.68 -27.67
N SER A 42 17.66 -2.10 -27.00
CA SER A 42 17.73 -2.10 -25.54
C SER A 42 17.60 -0.67 -24.97
N VAL A 43 17.29 -0.57 -23.68
CA VAL A 43 17.17 0.72 -22.99
C VAL A 43 18.46 1.54 -23.09
N SER A 44 19.61 0.89 -22.91
CA SER A 44 20.93 1.54 -22.99
C SER A 44 21.20 2.12 -24.38
N GLU A 45 20.88 1.36 -25.44
CA GLU A 45 21.04 1.81 -26.82
C GLU A 45 20.14 3.00 -27.13
N ARG A 46 18.89 3.00 -26.66
CA ARG A 46 17.96 4.13 -26.86
C ARG A 46 18.42 5.39 -26.16
N ILE A 47 18.93 5.27 -24.93
CA ILE A 47 19.48 6.41 -24.18
C ILE A 47 20.67 6.99 -24.95
N LYS A 48 21.65 6.15 -25.33
CA LYS A 48 22.80 6.58 -26.14
C LYS A 48 22.35 7.22 -27.45
N LEU A 49 21.39 6.62 -28.15
CA LEU A 49 20.83 7.14 -29.40
C LEU A 49 20.20 8.53 -29.21
N SER A 50 19.42 8.71 -28.15
CA SER A 50 18.77 9.99 -27.82
C SER A 50 19.77 11.11 -27.50
N GLN A 51 20.99 10.75 -27.07
CA GLN A 51 22.06 11.69 -26.76
C GLN A 51 22.85 12.11 -28.01
N THR A 52 22.75 11.36 -29.12
CA THR A 52 23.50 11.67 -30.35
C THR A 52 23.07 12.95 -31.06
N SER A 53 21.77 13.31 -30.99
CA SER A 53 21.25 14.54 -31.62
C SER A 53 19.82 14.87 -31.15
N LYS A 54 19.40 16.13 -31.30
CA LYS A 54 18.00 16.55 -31.08
C LYS A 54 17.01 15.75 -31.93
N ARG A 55 17.37 15.46 -33.18
CA ARG A 55 16.54 14.67 -34.11
C ARG A 55 16.33 13.23 -33.60
N MET A 56 17.40 12.57 -33.16
CA MET A 56 17.30 11.21 -32.61
C MET A 56 16.56 11.18 -31.27
N ARG A 57 16.73 12.18 -30.40
CA ARG A 57 15.91 12.33 -29.20
C ARG A 57 14.42 12.34 -29.53
N ASN A 58 14.01 13.12 -30.52
CA ASN A 58 12.61 13.21 -30.92
C ASN A 58 12.10 11.87 -31.48
N TYR A 59 12.88 11.15 -32.29
CA TYR A 59 12.47 9.82 -32.76
C TYR A 59 12.34 8.80 -31.63
N VAL A 60 13.23 8.84 -30.63
CA VAL A 60 13.13 7.99 -29.44
C VAL A 60 11.86 8.31 -28.65
N ILE A 61 11.55 9.60 -28.42
CA ILE A 61 10.31 10.02 -27.73
C ILE A 61 9.06 9.58 -28.52
N LEU A 62 9.04 9.83 -29.84
CA LEU A 62 7.90 9.48 -30.72
C LEU A 62 7.69 7.97 -30.87
N SER A 63 8.73 7.16 -30.60
CA SER A 63 8.58 5.69 -30.60
C SER A 63 7.63 5.18 -29.50
N ARG A 64 7.28 6.04 -28.53
CA ARG A 64 6.35 5.79 -27.41
C ARG A 64 6.69 4.53 -26.64
N VAL A 65 7.99 4.24 -26.46
CA VAL A 65 8.38 3.21 -25.51
C VAL A 65 8.49 3.86 -24.15
N VAL A 66 7.38 3.79 -23.43
CA VAL A 66 7.23 4.34 -22.08
C VAL A 66 7.36 3.19 -21.11
N SER A 67 8.11 3.37 -20.03
CA SER A 67 7.99 2.48 -18.88
C SER A 67 6.76 2.91 -18.10
N GLU A 68 5.84 1.98 -17.84
CA GLU A 68 4.66 2.26 -17.04
C GLU A 68 5.01 2.65 -15.60
N TYR A 69 6.20 2.25 -15.14
CA TYR A 69 6.69 2.47 -13.79
C TYR A 69 8.20 2.72 -13.77
N CYS A 70 8.62 3.72 -12.98
CA CYS A 70 10.01 4.09 -12.77
C CYS A 70 10.25 4.40 -11.29
N GLU A 71 11.20 3.71 -10.67
CA GLU A 71 11.69 4.04 -9.33
C GLU A 71 12.97 4.87 -9.43
N VAL A 72 13.01 5.97 -8.69
CA VAL A 72 14.18 6.82 -8.55
C VAL A 72 14.71 6.66 -7.14
N HIS A 73 15.78 5.90 -6.99
CA HIS A 73 16.45 5.69 -5.71
C HIS A 73 17.54 6.74 -5.53
N ILE A 74 17.38 7.58 -4.51
CA ILE A 74 18.36 8.62 -4.17
C ILE A 74 19.14 8.17 -2.94
N ARG A 75 20.40 7.80 -3.19
CA ARG A 75 21.31 7.19 -2.24
C ARG A 75 22.75 7.60 -2.53
N ASP A 76 23.18 8.80 -2.17
CA ASP A 76 24.57 9.27 -2.43
C ASP A 76 25.07 8.92 -3.86
N LYS A 77 26.35 8.54 -3.98
CA LYS A 77 27.03 7.85 -5.11
C LYS A 77 26.43 6.51 -5.56
N TYR A 78 25.39 6.01 -4.89
CA TYR A 78 24.69 4.77 -5.24
C TYR A 78 23.27 5.04 -5.73
N SER A 79 22.92 6.29 -6.03
CA SER A 79 21.61 6.64 -6.58
C SER A 79 21.40 5.91 -7.92
N PHE A 80 20.19 5.41 -8.16
CA PHE A 80 19.89 4.69 -9.39
C PHE A 80 18.44 4.85 -9.84
N LEU A 81 18.21 4.63 -11.13
CA LEU A 81 16.87 4.51 -11.71
C LEU A 81 16.58 3.04 -11.96
N TYR A 82 15.39 2.58 -11.58
CA TYR A 82 14.90 1.25 -11.89
C TYR A 82 13.64 1.33 -12.77
N PHE A 83 13.65 0.62 -13.89
CA PHE A 83 12.54 0.53 -14.83
C PHE A 83 12.01 -0.90 -14.84
N SER A 84 10.86 -1.15 -14.20
CA SER A 84 10.32 -2.50 -14.01
C SER A 84 9.98 -3.19 -15.34
N THR A 85 9.33 -2.47 -16.26
CA THR A 85 8.93 -3.01 -17.57
C THR A 85 10.11 -3.47 -18.43
N LEU A 86 11.30 -2.94 -18.14
CA LEU A 86 12.52 -3.21 -18.87
C LEU A 86 13.53 -4.03 -18.06
N ASN A 87 13.19 -4.34 -16.79
CA ASN A 87 14.06 -4.92 -15.77
C ASN A 87 15.48 -4.32 -15.81
N ALA A 88 15.57 -2.99 -15.87
CA ALA A 88 16.82 -2.27 -16.10
C ALA A 88 17.13 -1.32 -14.95
N MET A 89 18.39 -1.33 -14.49
CA MET A 89 18.92 -0.42 -13.47
C MET A 89 19.99 0.50 -14.04
N PHE A 90 19.89 1.81 -13.75
CA PHE A 90 20.84 2.84 -14.18
C PHE A 90 21.43 3.56 -12.98
N TYR A 91 22.71 3.35 -12.70
CA TYR A 91 23.40 3.98 -11.58
C TYR A 91 23.98 5.34 -11.94
N CYS A 92 23.93 6.28 -10.99
CA CYS A 92 24.66 7.53 -11.04
C CYS A 92 26.11 7.27 -10.57
N GLY A 93 26.97 6.70 -11.42
CA GLY A 93 28.38 6.44 -11.09
C GLY A 93 28.92 5.09 -11.58
N ARG A 94 30.07 4.65 -11.03
CA ARG A 94 30.68 3.34 -11.37
C ARG A 94 29.88 2.20 -10.71
N LYS A 95 29.55 1.18 -11.51
CA LYS A 95 28.92 -0.07 -11.07
C LYS A 95 29.86 -0.78 -10.09
N LEU A 96 29.41 -1.03 -8.85
CA LEU A 96 30.07 -1.99 -7.96
C LEU A 96 29.29 -3.30 -7.98
N GLU A 97 30.01 -4.41 -7.98
CA GLU A 97 29.43 -5.74 -7.93
C GLU A 97 28.88 -6.07 -6.54
N SER A 98 27.78 -6.81 -6.57
CA SER A 98 27.14 -7.61 -5.51
C SER A 98 26.03 -6.99 -4.64
N SER A 99 24.88 -7.68 -4.80
CA SER A 99 23.86 -8.08 -3.83
C SER A 99 23.24 -7.05 -2.91
N THR A 100 21.97 -6.76 -3.18
CA THR A 100 20.88 -7.00 -2.22
C THR A 100 19.63 -7.32 -3.01
N ASN A 101 18.97 -8.43 -2.68
CA ASN A 101 17.56 -8.66 -3.05
C ASN A 101 16.76 -7.47 -2.52
N SER A 102 16.38 -6.54 -3.37
CA SER A 102 15.33 -5.59 -3.06
C SER A 102 14.02 -6.36 -3.23
N GLU A 103 13.29 -6.52 -2.12
CA GLU A 103 11.90 -6.92 -2.18
C GLU A 103 11.19 -6.01 -3.17
N VAL A 104 10.77 -6.59 -4.29
CA VAL A 104 9.95 -5.91 -5.27
C VAL A 104 8.69 -5.50 -4.53
N LEU A 105 8.39 -4.20 -4.48
CA LEU A 105 7.09 -3.70 -4.07
C LEU A 105 6.07 -4.23 -5.10
N THR A 106 5.58 -5.44 -4.86
CA THR A 106 4.58 -6.07 -5.70
C THR A 106 3.28 -5.30 -5.56
N ASN A 107 2.76 -4.86 -6.71
CA ASN A 107 1.56 -4.05 -6.94
C ASN A 107 1.73 -2.54 -6.75
N ARG A 108 1.86 -1.81 -7.88
CA ARG A 108 0.83 -0.87 -8.39
C ARG A 108 1.36 -0.02 -9.56
N ASP A 109 0.42 0.47 -10.37
CA ASP A 109 0.57 1.32 -11.56
C ASP A 109 0.97 2.77 -11.20
N TYR A 110 2.16 3.00 -10.67
CA TYR A 110 2.64 4.37 -10.41
C TYR A 110 3.45 4.89 -11.59
N GLY A 111 3.26 6.15 -12.00
CA GLY A 111 4.09 6.72 -13.08
C GLY A 111 5.56 6.89 -12.65
N ILE A 112 5.78 7.46 -11.48
CA ILE A 112 7.11 7.66 -10.86
C ILE A 112 7.00 7.38 -9.36
N CYS A 113 7.97 6.64 -8.84
CA CYS A 113 8.18 6.38 -7.42
C CYS A 113 9.51 7.01 -6.98
N LEU A 114 9.51 7.82 -5.92
CA LEU A 114 10.71 8.44 -5.35
C LEU A 114 11.10 7.69 -4.08
N VAL A 115 12.28 7.07 -4.10
CA VAL A 115 12.80 6.28 -2.99
C VAL A 115 14.00 7.00 -2.35
N LEU A 116 13.85 7.41 -1.08
CA LEU A 116 14.81 8.22 -0.35
C LEU A 116 15.52 7.41 0.74
N TYR A 117 16.84 7.57 0.85
CA TYR A 117 17.68 6.93 1.87
C TYR A 117 18.42 7.98 2.73
N PRO A 118 17.85 8.42 3.88
CA PRO A 118 18.31 9.59 4.64
C PRO A 118 19.80 9.58 5.00
N ILE A 119 20.31 8.45 5.49
CA ILE A 119 21.70 8.27 6.00
C ILE A 119 22.77 8.51 4.93
N LYS A 120 22.40 8.47 3.65
CA LYS A 120 23.31 8.60 2.51
C LYS A 120 23.07 9.86 1.71
N ILE A 121 22.20 10.77 2.17
CA ILE A 121 22.14 12.12 1.59
C ILE A 121 23.21 12.96 2.30
N LEU A 122 24.48 12.55 2.19
CA LEU A 122 25.63 13.27 2.73
C LEU A 122 25.94 14.45 1.79
N GLY A 123 25.21 15.55 1.96
CA GLY A 123 25.55 16.86 1.40
C GLY A 123 24.56 17.48 0.42
N ALA A 124 23.48 16.79 0.04
CA ALA A 124 22.38 17.41 -0.72
C ALA A 124 21.24 17.79 0.22
N ASP A 125 20.79 19.03 0.16
CA ASP A 125 19.58 19.45 0.87
C ASP A 125 18.37 18.69 0.29
N ILE A 126 17.58 18.05 1.16
CA ILE A 126 16.35 17.35 0.78
C ILE A 126 15.43 18.29 -0.01
N GLN A 127 15.39 19.58 0.31
CA GLN A 127 14.60 20.55 -0.44
C GLN A 127 15.07 20.70 -1.88
N THR A 128 16.39 20.62 -2.12
CA THR A 128 16.94 20.66 -3.48
C THR A 128 16.47 19.45 -4.28
N ILE A 129 16.47 18.25 -3.68
CA ILE A 129 15.96 17.03 -4.31
C ILE A 129 14.47 17.18 -4.62
N LEU A 130 13.66 17.56 -3.63
CA LEU A 130 12.21 17.67 -3.76
C LEU A 130 11.78 18.78 -4.74
N SER A 131 12.62 19.80 -4.94
CA SER A 131 12.39 20.87 -5.92
C SER A 131 12.53 20.41 -7.39
N ILE A 132 13.09 19.22 -7.65
CA ILE A 132 13.29 18.74 -9.02
C ILE A 132 11.92 18.55 -9.71
N PRO A 133 11.66 19.22 -10.86
CA PRO A 133 10.33 19.24 -11.47
C PRO A 133 9.74 17.87 -11.83
N CYS A 134 10.58 16.87 -12.11
CA CYS A 134 10.08 15.52 -12.41
C CYS A 134 9.42 14.85 -11.20
N PHE A 135 9.79 15.20 -9.97
CA PHE A 135 9.19 14.64 -8.76
C PHE A 135 7.88 15.30 -8.36
N GLN A 136 7.55 16.47 -8.92
CA GLN A 136 6.22 17.07 -8.74
C GLN A 136 5.09 16.17 -9.28
N LYS A 137 5.42 15.24 -10.20
CA LYS A 137 4.50 14.25 -10.76
C LYS A 137 4.63 12.87 -10.11
N CYS A 138 5.38 12.77 -9.01
CA CYS A 138 5.56 11.51 -8.30
C CYS A 138 4.26 11.10 -7.60
N ASP A 139 3.78 9.88 -7.86
CA ASP A 139 2.55 9.36 -7.27
C ASP A 139 2.80 8.63 -5.94
N HIS A 140 4.06 8.20 -5.72
CA HIS A 140 4.46 7.43 -4.57
C HIS A 140 5.82 7.87 -4.01
N ILE A 141 5.90 8.13 -2.70
CA ILE A 141 7.15 8.44 -2.03
C ILE A 141 7.43 7.33 -1.01
N SER A 142 8.62 6.74 -1.10
CA SER A 142 9.11 5.77 -0.14
C SER A 142 10.35 6.30 0.57
N VAL A 143 10.38 6.21 1.88
CA VAL A 143 11.55 6.50 2.72
C VAL A 143 12.00 5.18 3.33
N TYR A 144 13.24 4.79 3.04
CA TYR A 144 13.89 3.63 3.66
C TYR A 144 15.10 4.12 4.45
N CYS A 145 15.04 3.98 5.77
CA CYS A 145 16.18 4.24 6.65
C CYS A 145 16.63 2.92 7.30
N GLY A 146 17.80 2.88 7.93
CA GLY A 146 18.17 1.79 8.85
C GLY A 146 18.55 2.32 10.23
N PHE A 147 18.32 3.62 10.46
CA PHE A 147 18.63 4.36 11.68
C PHE A 147 17.55 5.43 11.92
N THR A 148 17.70 6.22 12.97
CA THR A 148 16.78 7.32 13.33
C THR A 148 16.76 8.40 12.24
N VAL A 149 15.56 8.85 11.87
CA VAL A 149 15.34 9.95 10.93
C VAL A 149 15.01 11.21 11.72
N THR A 150 15.53 12.37 11.29
CA THR A 150 15.22 13.64 11.96
C THR A 150 13.83 14.15 11.59
N SER A 151 13.21 14.90 12.51
CA SER A 151 11.89 15.48 12.26
C SER A 151 11.89 16.42 11.05
N GLU A 152 12.95 17.21 10.85
CA GLU A 152 13.03 18.14 9.71
C GLU A 152 13.01 17.42 8.36
N PHE A 153 13.63 16.23 8.29
CA PHE A 153 13.58 15.41 7.08
C PHE A 153 12.16 14.88 6.84
N LEU A 154 11.50 14.38 7.89
CA LEU A 154 10.13 13.88 7.78
C LEU A 154 9.17 14.99 7.39
N ASP A 155 9.30 16.17 7.98
CA ASP A 155 8.47 17.35 7.66
C ASP A 155 8.63 17.74 6.19
N ALA A 156 9.88 17.81 5.68
CA ALA A 156 10.13 18.07 4.26
C ALA A 156 9.45 17.02 3.35
N VAL A 157 9.50 15.74 3.72
CA VAL A 157 8.84 14.66 2.96
C VAL A 157 7.31 14.78 3.03
N MET A 158 6.76 15.00 4.22
CA MET A 158 5.32 15.12 4.46
C MET A 158 4.73 16.35 3.76
N ASP A 159 5.46 17.46 3.73
CA ASP A 159 5.03 18.69 3.07
C ASP A 159 5.08 18.59 1.55
N PHE A 160 6.06 17.86 1.02
CA PHE A 160 6.18 17.61 -0.41
C PHE A 160 5.17 16.57 -0.91
N ALA A 161 4.83 15.59 -0.08
CA ALA A 161 3.81 14.62 -0.40
C ALA A 161 2.45 15.33 -0.48
N SER A 162 1.95 15.59 -1.69
CA SER A 162 0.64 16.22 -1.86
C SER A 162 -0.49 15.31 -1.40
N PHE A 163 -1.61 15.91 -0.98
CA PHE A 163 -2.89 15.22 -0.78
C PHE A 163 -3.18 14.33 -2.00
N LYS A 164 -3.48 13.04 -1.77
CA LYS A 164 -3.71 11.95 -2.77
C LYS A 164 -2.51 11.15 -3.26
N ARG A 165 -1.27 11.42 -2.81
CA ARG A 165 -0.14 10.51 -3.06
C ARG A 165 -0.17 9.31 -2.11
N ASP A 166 0.62 8.29 -2.46
CA ASP A 166 0.90 7.14 -1.61
C ASP A 166 2.23 7.39 -0.88
N ILE A 167 2.26 7.17 0.44
CA ILE A 167 3.47 7.33 1.25
C ILE A 167 3.86 6.01 1.91
N THR A 168 5.15 5.73 1.95
CA THR A 168 5.71 4.60 2.67
C THR A 168 6.94 5.05 3.43
N ILE A 169 6.95 4.86 4.74
CA ILE A 169 8.09 5.15 5.60
C ILE A 169 8.40 3.86 6.35
N ARG A 170 9.48 3.18 5.97
CA ARG A 170 9.85 1.86 6.52
C ARG A 170 11.29 1.83 6.98
N CYS A 171 11.56 0.89 7.90
CA CYS A 171 12.89 0.65 8.48
C CYS A 171 13.48 1.88 9.22
N THR A 172 12.63 2.84 9.58
CA THR A 172 13.01 4.11 10.22
C THR A 172 12.65 4.06 11.70
N ASN A 173 13.55 4.48 12.59
CA ASN A 173 13.13 4.85 13.94
C ASN A 173 12.65 6.29 13.88
N VAL A 174 11.35 6.50 14.12
CA VAL A 174 10.74 7.83 14.22
C VAL A 174 10.70 8.23 15.68
N SER A 175 10.91 9.52 15.98
CA SER A 175 10.81 10.01 17.35
C SER A 175 9.39 9.82 17.89
N LEU A 176 9.24 9.40 19.15
CA LEU A 176 7.93 9.09 19.73
C LEU A 176 7.05 10.34 19.92
N ASP A 177 7.67 11.51 20.01
CA ASP A 177 7.04 12.83 20.11
C ASP A 177 6.84 13.49 18.73
N TYR A 178 7.15 12.80 17.63
CA TYR A 178 6.96 13.32 16.29
C TYR A 178 5.48 13.59 16.01
N CYS A 179 5.20 14.76 15.42
CA CYS A 179 3.85 15.15 15.08
C CYS A 179 3.82 15.91 13.76
N HIS A 180 2.87 15.60 12.88
CA HIS A 180 2.71 16.29 11.62
C HIS A 180 1.26 16.29 11.13
N GLU A 181 0.72 17.48 10.80
CA GLU A 181 -0.68 17.67 10.42
C GLU A 181 -1.12 16.92 9.15
N LYS A 182 -0.16 16.52 8.30
CA LYS A 182 -0.43 15.78 7.05
C LYS A 182 -0.22 14.27 7.17
N ALA A 183 0.23 13.75 8.32
CA ALA A 183 0.61 12.35 8.49
C ALA A 183 -0.49 11.34 8.06
N PHE A 184 -1.76 11.72 8.13
CA PHE A 184 -2.88 10.84 7.77
C PHE A 184 -3.76 11.37 6.63
N LYS A 185 -3.20 12.25 5.79
CA LYS A 185 -3.92 12.91 4.67
C LYS A 185 -3.53 12.37 3.28
N PHE A 186 -3.05 11.12 3.23
CA PHE A 186 -2.59 10.43 2.02
C PHE A 186 -3.56 9.35 1.55
N ARG A 187 -3.47 8.96 0.28
CA ARG A 187 -4.34 7.92 -0.29
C ARG A 187 -3.97 6.55 0.26
N ASP A 188 -2.68 6.23 0.29
CA ASP A 188 -2.17 5.02 0.91
C ASP A 188 -1.02 5.36 1.84
N ILE A 189 -1.04 4.79 3.03
CA ILE A 189 -0.13 5.07 4.12
C ILE A 189 0.47 3.77 4.59
N ILE A 190 1.80 3.70 4.65
CA ILE A 190 2.53 2.59 5.26
C ILE A 190 3.59 3.16 6.19
N TYR A 191 3.47 2.86 7.48
CA TYR A 191 4.43 3.25 8.51
C TYR A 191 5.01 2.01 9.17
N GLY A 192 6.33 1.82 9.02
CA GLY A 192 7.09 0.68 9.54
C GLY A 192 7.35 0.75 11.05
N ASP A 193 7.51 1.97 11.58
CA ASP A 193 7.53 2.26 13.01
C ASP A 193 6.37 3.21 13.29
N SER A 194 5.33 2.69 13.94
CA SER A 194 4.08 3.41 14.22
C SER A 194 3.92 3.73 15.70
N ARG A 195 4.97 3.64 16.52
CA ARG A 195 4.89 3.88 17.98
C ARG A 195 4.66 5.35 18.36
N TRP A 196 4.97 6.25 17.44
CA TRP A 196 4.71 7.69 17.58
C TRP A 196 3.25 8.06 17.25
N ILE A 197 2.44 7.10 16.78
CA ILE A 197 1.08 7.36 16.32
C ILE A 197 0.13 7.30 17.49
N HIS A 198 -0.53 8.42 17.75
CA HIS A 198 -1.63 8.53 18.70
C HIS A 198 -2.98 8.27 18.04
N ILE A 199 -3.99 7.93 18.85
CA ILE A 199 -5.35 7.63 18.38
C ILE A 199 -5.97 8.78 17.58
N ASP A 200 -5.69 10.03 17.94
CA ASP A 200 -6.23 11.23 17.27
C ASP A 200 -5.94 11.26 15.77
N TYR A 201 -4.79 10.74 15.35
CA TYR A 201 -4.46 10.60 13.94
C TYR A 201 -5.40 9.66 13.20
N LEU A 202 -5.72 8.52 13.80
CA LEU A 202 -6.66 7.56 13.21
C LEU A 202 -8.09 8.10 13.20
N LEU A 203 -8.47 8.91 14.19
CA LEU A 203 -9.76 9.60 14.21
C LEU A 203 -9.85 10.68 13.12
N SER A 204 -8.72 11.29 12.74
CA SER A 204 -8.64 12.28 11.66
C SER A 204 -8.69 11.71 10.24
N LEU A 205 -8.70 10.38 10.09
CA LEU A 205 -8.69 9.71 8.79
C LEU A 205 -9.92 10.07 7.95
N GLU A 206 -9.67 10.56 6.75
CA GLU A 206 -10.70 10.88 5.77
C GLU A 206 -10.36 10.31 4.40
N ASN A 207 -11.20 9.41 3.90
CA ASN A 207 -11.15 8.81 2.56
C ASN A 207 -9.82 8.14 2.17
N SER A 208 -9.07 7.61 3.15
CA SER A 208 -7.87 6.83 2.87
C SER A 208 -8.21 5.48 2.22
N ARG A 209 -7.43 5.03 1.25
CA ARG A 209 -7.62 3.71 0.63
C ARG A 209 -7.02 2.61 1.50
N CYS A 210 -5.76 2.74 1.87
CA CYS A 210 -5.04 1.72 2.63
C CYS A 210 -4.18 2.40 3.68
N VAL A 211 -4.28 1.95 4.92
CA VAL A 211 -3.42 2.39 6.02
C VAL A 211 -2.80 1.14 6.62
N THR A 212 -1.48 1.09 6.70
CA THR A 212 -0.73 0.00 7.31
C THR A 212 0.20 0.56 8.36
N LEU A 213 -0.06 0.18 9.60
CA LEU A 213 0.74 0.55 10.76
C LEU A 213 1.46 -0.69 11.27
N GLU A 214 2.78 -0.69 11.18
CA GLU A 214 3.65 -1.75 11.71
C GLU A 214 4.28 -1.27 13.03
N ARG A 215 4.53 -2.23 13.94
CA ARG A 215 5.06 -1.98 15.29
C ARG A 215 4.27 -0.90 16.01
N CYS A 216 2.95 -1.01 16.03
CA CYS A 216 2.08 -0.03 16.67
C CYS A 216 2.01 -0.24 18.19
N SER A 217 1.93 0.85 18.95
CA SER A 217 1.81 0.85 20.42
C SER A 217 0.40 1.13 20.95
N LEU A 218 -0.61 1.22 20.05
CA LEU A 218 -2.00 1.44 20.44
C LEU A 218 -2.53 0.27 21.28
N SER A 219 -3.40 0.58 22.22
CA SER A 219 -4.05 -0.38 23.10
C SER A 219 -5.35 -0.95 22.50
N SER A 220 -5.96 -1.95 23.15
CA SER A 220 -7.26 -2.47 22.72
C SER A 220 -8.36 -1.41 22.92
N GLU A 221 -8.20 -0.56 23.93
CA GLU A 221 -9.03 0.58 24.27
C GLU A 221 -8.97 1.66 23.20
N ASP A 222 -7.77 1.98 22.69
CA ASP A 222 -7.62 2.93 21.58
C ASP A 222 -8.35 2.44 20.32
N ILE A 223 -8.24 1.14 20.02
CA ILE A 223 -8.96 0.56 18.89
C ILE A 223 -10.48 0.56 19.14
N ASN A 224 -10.94 0.34 20.36
CA ASN A 224 -12.36 0.48 20.70
C ASN A 224 -12.88 1.91 20.44
N ILE A 225 -12.09 2.94 20.79
CA ILE A 225 -12.41 4.34 20.47
C ILE A 225 -12.51 4.55 18.96
N LEU A 226 -11.54 4.04 18.19
CA LEU A 226 -11.57 4.09 16.73
C LEU A 226 -12.83 3.44 16.15
N LEU A 227 -13.19 2.25 16.63
CA LEU A 227 -14.36 1.52 16.15
C LEU A 227 -15.65 2.27 16.44
N LYS A 228 -15.80 2.81 17.65
CA LYS A 228 -16.95 3.64 18.03
C LYS A 228 -17.05 4.89 17.15
N HIS A 229 -15.93 5.54 16.89
CA HIS A 229 -15.89 6.69 15.99
C HIS A 229 -16.23 6.30 14.54
N TRP A 230 -15.73 5.16 14.05
CA TRP A 230 -16.11 4.65 12.72
C TRP A 230 -17.61 4.37 12.62
N ILE A 231 -18.23 3.80 13.66
CA ILE A 231 -19.67 3.49 13.68
C ILE A 231 -20.50 4.77 13.51
N THR A 232 -20.14 5.85 14.20
CA THR A 232 -20.91 7.11 14.26
C THR A 232 -20.53 8.13 13.20
N SER A 233 -19.35 8.03 12.59
CA SER A 233 -18.91 8.97 11.54
C SER A 233 -19.81 8.91 10.31
N GLU A 234 -20.05 10.04 9.64
CA GLU A 234 -20.83 10.08 8.38
C GLU A 234 -19.96 9.88 7.13
N PHE A 235 -18.63 9.81 7.29
CA PHE A 235 -17.67 9.76 6.19
C PHE A 235 -16.95 8.41 6.14
N ASN A 236 -16.43 8.07 4.95
CA ASN A 236 -15.55 6.90 4.80
C ASN A 236 -14.16 7.25 5.34
N MET A 237 -13.79 6.78 6.52
CA MET A 237 -12.46 7.05 7.09
C MET A 237 -11.34 6.35 6.29
N PHE A 238 -11.48 5.05 6.07
CA PHE A 238 -10.55 4.23 5.31
C PHE A 238 -11.24 3.08 4.57
N LYS A 239 -10.67 2.57 3.47
CA LYS A 239 -11.10 1.30 2.84
C LYS A 239 -10.47 0.09 3.52
N MET A 240 -9.18 0.16 3.85
CA MET A 240 -8.48 -0.89 4.59
C MET A 240 -7.52 -0.28 5.60
N LEU A 241 -7.54 -0.81 6.83
CA LEU A 241 -6.61 -0.48 7.89
C LEU A 241 -6.00 -1.79 8.42
N LYS A 242 -4.68 -1.93 8.31
CA LYS A 242 -3.90 -3.03 8.87
C LYS A 242 -3.07 -2.46 10.01
N ILE A 243 -3.16 -3.08 11.18
CA ILE A 243 -2.34 -2.75 12.35
C ILE A 243 -1.61 -4.02 12.77
N GLU A 244 -0.30 -3.92 12.89
CA GLU A 244 0.61 -4.95 13.34
C GLU A 244 1.36 -4.45 14.57
N PHE A 245 1.32 -5.22 15.65
CA PHE A 245 1.81 -4.80 16.96
C PHE A 245 3.27 -5.16 17.16
N GLU A 246 3.91 -4.48 18.11
CA GLU A 246 5.26 -4.83 18.53
C GLU A 246 5.26 -6.18 19.27
N GLU A 247 6.21 -7.06 18.94
CA GLU A 247 6.51 -8.23 19.75
C GLU A 247 7.04 -7.77 21.11
N ASP A 248 6.48 -8.27 22.21
CA ASP A 248 7.04 -8.01 23.53
C ASP A 248 8.50 -8.48 23.53
N ARG A 249 9.40 -7.68 24.13
CA ARG A 249 10.86 -7.94 24.19
C ARG A 249 11.22 -9.28 24.82
N LYS A 250 10.26 -9.94 25.46
CA LYS A 250 10.35 -11.29 26.04
C LYS A 250 9.84 -12.41 25.11
N GLY A 251 9.56 -12.12 23.84
CA GLY A 251 8.94 -13.07 22.90
C GLY A 251 7.44 -13.29 23.14
N GLY A 252 6.81 -12.39 23.91
CA GLY A 252 5.37 -12.40 24.14
C GLY A 252 4.64 -11.73 22.98
N VAL A 253 3.71 -12.44 22.36
CA VAL A 253 2.79 -11.87 21.37
C VAL A 253 1.86 -10.90 22.11
N VAL A 254 1.92 -9.59 21.84
CA VAL A 254 0.87 -8.66 22.28
C VAL A 254 -0.42 -9.05 21.57
N ARG A 255 -1.38 -9.58 22.33
CA ARG A 255 -2.66 -10.06 21.82
C ARG A 255 -3.75 -9.05 22.14
N PHE A 256 -4.62 -8.79 21.16
CA PHE A 256 -5.86 -8.07 21.40
C PHE A 256 -6.73 -8.79 22.42
N CYS A 257 -7.23 -8.03 23.40
CA CYS A 257 -8.36 -8.45 24.21
C CYS A 257 -9.64 -8.13 23.44
N ARG A 258 -10.30 -9.15 22.89
CA ARG A 258 -11.47 -8.97 22.02
C ARG A 258 -12.66 -8.42 22.80
N GLU A 259 -12.73 -8.77 24.08
CA GLU A 259 -13.73 -8.34 25.04
C GLU A 259 -13.65 -6.83 25.25
N VAL A 260 -12.45 -6.29 25.39
CA VAL A 260 -12.19 -4.83 25.51
C VAL A 260 -12.43 -4.15 24.15
N LEU A 261 -11.88 -4.71 23.07
CA LEU A 261 -11.95 -4.10 21.75
C LEU A 261 -13.40 -3.92 21.26
N PHE A 262 -14.29 -4.87 21.57
CA PHE A 262 -15.70 -4.82 21.18
C PHE A 262 -16.63 -4.35 22.31
N GLU A 263 -16.09 -3.82 23.40
CA GLU A 263 -16.90 -3.36 24.53
C GLU A 263 -17.89 -2.26 24.09
N GLY A 264 -19.17 -2.48 24.39
CA GLY A 264 -20.26 -1.58 24.01
C GLY A 264 -20.66 -1.64 22.53
N ILE A 265 -20.02 -2.46 21.70
CA ILE A 265 -20.29 -2.58 20.26
C ILE A 265 -21.13 -3.83 19.98
N THR A 266 -22.03 -3.76 19.02
CA THR A 266 -22.74 -4.94 18.50
C THR A 266 -21.93 -5.57 17.38
N VAL A 267 -21.66 -6.87 17.53
CA VAL A 267 -20.75 -7.59 16.64
C VAL A 267 -21.36 -8.92 16.22
N LEU A 268 -21.34 -9.18 14.92
CA LEU A 268 -21.67 -10.49 14.37
C LEU A 268 -20.39 -11.23 13.99
N ARG A 269 -20.16 -12.40 14.58
CA ARG A 269 -19.05 -13.28 14.21
C ARG A 269 -19.48 -14.18 13.05
N ALA A 270 -18.62 -14.31 12.05
CA ALA A 270 -18.85 -15.14 10.89
C ALA A 270 -17.54 -15.72 10.34
N VAL A 271 -17.63 -16.53 9.29
CA VAL A 271 -16.48 -17.00 8.51
C VAL A 271 -16.58 -16.47 7.08
N LEU A 272 -15.60 -15.67 6.68
CA LEU A 272 -15.49 -15.12 5.34
C LEU A 272 -14.30 -15.78 4.62
N ARG A 273 -14.58 -16.56 3.56
CA ARG A 273 -13.56 -17.29 2.79
C ARG A 273 -12.62 -18.11 3.68
N GLN A 274 -13.19 -18.93 4.58
CA GLN A 274 -12.48 -19.77 5.55
C GLN A 274 -11.74 -19.02 6.67
N ASN A 275 -11.82 -17.68 6.72
CA ASN A 275 -11.21 -16.88 7.79
C ASN A 275 -12.28 -16.37 8.75
N PRO A 276 -12.11 -16.57 10.08
CA PRO A 276 -13.01 -15.99 11.06
C PRO A 276 -12.94 -14.46 10.99
N CYS A 277 -14.11 -13.82 11.01
CA CYS A 277 -14.23 -12.36 10.98
C CYS A 277 -15.32 -11.88 11.93
N TYR A 278 -15.23 -10.60 12.28
CA TYR A 278 -16.18 -9.87 13.09
C TYR A 278 -16.75 -8.75 12.24
N LEU A 279 -18.07 -8.63 12.23
CA LEU A 279 -18.81 -7.69 11.39
C LEU A 279 -19.49 -6.66 12.28
N ILE A 280 -19.31 -5.40 11.91
CA ILE A 280 -19.88 -4.23 12.60
C ILE A 280 -20.61 -3.39 11.57
N ALA A 281 -21.81 -2.92 11.90
CA ALA A 281 -22.56 -2.00 11.06
C ALA A 281 -22.31 -0.55 11.49
N THR A 282 -22.41 0.37 10.54
CA THR A 282 -22.44 1.80 10.86
C THR A 282 -23.84 2.26 11.28
N ASN A 283 -23.89 3.32 12.08
CA ASN A 283 -25.11 4.06 12.40
C ASN A 283 -25.39 5.22 11.43
N SER A 284 -24.48 5.48 10.50
CA SER A 284 -24.58 6.55 9.52
C SER A 284 -25.79 6.38 8.61
N GLN A 285 -26.47 7.49 8.32
CA GLN A 285 -27.58 7.53 7.36
C GLN A 285 -27.09 7.80 5.93
N ASN A 286 -25.79 8.04 5.75
CA ASN A 286 -25.18 8.34 4.47
C ASN A 286 -25.09 7.07 3.60
N GLN A 287 -25.90 7.03 2.54
CA GLN A 287 -25.93 5.91 1.58
C GLN A 287 -24.62 5.74 0.78
N LEU A 288 -23.75 6.76 0.75
CA LEU A 288 -22.44 6.68 0.09
C LEU A 288 -21.36 6.09 1.01
N LYS A 289 -21.64 5.94 2.31
CA LYS A 289 -20.73 5.31 3.26
C LYS A 289 -20.78 3.80 3.12
N ARG A 290 -19.61 3.16 3.21
CA ARG A 290 -19.54 1.71 3.37
C ARG A 290 -20.11 1.34 4.74
N ASP A 291 -21.17 0.55 4.72
CA ASP A 291 -22.05 0.34 5.86
C ASP A 291 -21.62 -0.81 6.77
N ILE A 292 -20.63 -1.62 6.33
CA ILE A 292 -20.11 -2.73 7.11
C ILE A 292 -18.59 -2.65 7.23
N LEU A 293 -18.11 -2.86 8.45
CA LEU A 293 -16.71 -3.06 8.79
C LEU A 293 -16.46 -4.54 9.08
N VAL A 294 -15.48 -5.11 8.41
CA VAL A 294 -15.01 -6.48 8.58
C VAL A 294 -13.66 -6.45 9.31
N CYS A 295 -13.64 -6.96 10.55
CA CYS A 295 -12.42 -7.13 11.33
C CYS A 295 -11.94 -8.58 11.28
N GLN A 296 -10.68 -8.80 10.92
CA GLN A 296 -10.01 -10.09 10.86
C GLN A 296 -8.75 -10.04 11.71
N PHE A 297 -8.50 -11.14 12.44
CA PHE A 297 -7.33 -11.28 13.28
C PHE A 297 -6.47 -12.43 12.76
N HIS A 298 -5.18 -12.18 12.55
CA HIS A 298 -4.20 -13.19 12.17
C HIS A 298 -2.93 -12.94 12.97
N ASP A 299 -2.62 -13.83 13.92
CA ASP A 299 -1.49 -13.69 14.84
C ASP A 299 -1.44 -12.32 15.54
N GLN A 300 -0.51 -11.44 15.14
CA GLN A 300 -0.29 -10.09 15.67
C GLN A 300 -0.92 -8.98 14.82
N ILE A 301 -1.77 -9.36 13.86
CA ILE A 301 -2.31 -8.45 12.86
C ILE A 301 -3.82 -8.31 13.06
N LEU A 302 -4.28 -7.07 13.26
CA LEU A 302 -5.66 -6.69 13.05
C LEU A 302 -5.80 -6.08 11.67
N LYS A 303 -6.69 -6.66 10.88
CA LYS A 303 -7.08 -6.14 9.58
C LYS A 303 -8.54 -5.74 9.60
N MET A 304 -8.79 -4.49 9.25
CA MET A 304 -10.11 -3.87 9.16
C MET A 304 -10.37 -3.49 7.70
N ILE A 305 -11.52 -3.89 7.16
CA ILE A 305 -11.91 -3.61 5.79
C ILE A 305 -13.33 -3.05 5.79
N THR A 306 -13.55 -1.90 5.17
CA THR A 306 -14.89 -1.36 4.99
C THR A 306 -15.44 -1.79 3.64
N GLU A 307 -16.66 -2.31 3.62
CA GLU A 307 -17.36 -2.74 2.41
C GLU A 307 -18.84 -2.36 2.48
N SER A 308 -19.46 -2.34 1.30
CA SER A 308 -20.90 -2.19 1.17
C SER A 308 -21.59 -3.54 1.40
N ASN A 309 -22.75 -3.56 2.05
CA ASN A 309 -23.49 -4.78 2.42
C ASN A 309 -23.77 -5.70 1.21
N ASP A 310 -24.02 -5.13 0.02
CA ASP A 310 -24.23 -5.88 -1.23
C ASP A 310 -23.01 -6.69 -1.69
N LYS A 311 -21.81 -6.32 -1.25
CA LYS A 311 -20.55 -6.99 -1.61
C LYS A 311 -20.16 -8.08 -0.63
N ILE A 312 -20.79 -8.13 0.55
CA ILE A 312 -20.49 -9.14 1.57
C ILE A 312 -21.22 -10.43 1.23
N ARG A 313 -20.43 -11.51 1.12
CA ARG A 313 -20.94 -12.86 0.87
C ARG A 313 -20.42 -13.78 1.96
N LEU A 314 -21.24 -13.99 2.99
CA LEU A 314 -20.98 -14.95 4.05
C LEU A 314 -21.59 -16.28 3.66
N VAL A 315 -20.84 -17.37 3.82
CA VAL A 315 -21.37 -18.72 3.64
C VAL A 315 -21.96 -19.16 4.97
N THR A 316 -23.23 -19.54 5.00
CA THR A 316 -23.88 -20.12 6.17
C THR A 316 -23.96 -21.64 6.07
N GLY A 317 -23.83 -22.34 7.19
CA GLY A 317 -24.01 -23.77 7.36
C GLY A 317 -25.47 -24.23 7.18
N ILE A 318 -26.45 -23.33 7.28
CA ILE A 318 -27.84 -23.63 6.90
C ILE A 318 -27.94 -23.58 5.37
N ASN A 319 -28.03 -24.76 4.77
CA ASN A 319 -28.25 -25.01 3.34
C ASN A 319 -27.22 -24.43 2.35
N GLY A 320 -26.07 -23.93 2.81
CA GLY A 320 -25.04 -23.34 1.94
C GLY A 320 -25.48 -22.04 1.23
N THR A 321 -26.62 -21.47 1.60
CA THR A 321 -27.16 -20.24 1.02
C THR A 321 -26.45 -19.02 1.59
N PRO A 322 -25.81 -18.16 0.78
CA PRO A 322 -25.11 -17.01 1.32
C PRO A 322 -26.04 -16.04 2.04
N CYS A 323 -25.72 -15.64 3.28
CA CYS A 323 -26.44 -14.56 3.94
C CYS A 323 -26.07 -13.22 3.28
N ARG A 324 -27.07 -12.57 2.67
CA ARG A 324 -26.94 -11.24 2.00
C ARG A 324 -27.50 -10.10 2.84
N GLU A 325 -28.08 -10.41 3.99
CA GLU A 325 -28.82 -9.46 4.83
C GLU A 325 -28.07 -9.15 6.13
N VAL A 326 -26.74 -9.14 6.07
CA VAL A 326 -25.84 -8.92 7.22
C VAL A 326 -26.18 -7.63 7.97
N HIS A 327 -26.44 -6.55 7.23
CA HIS A 327 -26.86 -5.28 7.81
C HIS A 327 -28.21 -5.38 8.58
N LYS A 328 -29.17 -6.18 8.08
CA LYS A 328 -30.44 -6.41 8.80
C LYS A 328 -30.21 -7.23 10.07
N VAL A 329 -29.39 -8.27 10.01
CA VAL A 329 -29.02 -9.09 11.17
C VAL A 329 -28.39 -8.23 12.26
N LEU A 330 -27.43 -7.35 11.90
CA LEU A 330 -26.79 -6.44 12.85
C LEU A 330 -27.79 -5.48 13.50
N LYS A 331 -28.73 -4.91 12.74
CA LYS A 331 -29.82 -4.09 13.29
C LYS A 331 -30.73 -4.84 14.27
N LEU A 332 -31.05 -6.11 13.98
CA LEU A 332 -31.83 -6.95 14.89
C LEU A 332 -31.06 -7.24 16.19
N LEU A 333 -29.73 -7.42 16.10
CA LEU A 333 -28.86 -7.60 17.26
C LEU A 333 -28.78 -6.33 18.11
N ASP A 334 -28.67 -5.15 17.48
CA ASP A 334 -28.71 -3.86 18.19
C ASP A 334 -30.02 -3.70 18.96
N LYS A 335 -31.15 -3.92 18.30
CA LYS A 335 -32.47 -3.84 18.93
C LYS A 335 -32.62 -4.83 20.09
N LYS A 336 -32.10 -6.05 19.94
CA LYS A 336 -32.10 -7.05 21.02
C LYS A 336 -31.29 -6.57 22.23
N LYS A 337 -30.11 -5.99 22.00
CA LYS A 337 -29.23 -5.48 23.06
C LYS A 337 -29.86 -4.28 23.79
N GLU A 338 -30.51 -3.37 23.07
CA GLU A 338 -31.26 -2.26 23.66
C GLU A 338 -32.41 -2.76 24.56
N LEU A 339 -33.18 -3.75 24.08
CA LEU A 339 -34.23 -4.36 24.86
C LEU A 339 -33.69 -5.07 26.11
N GLU A 340 -32.52 -5.70 26.04
CA GLU A 340 -31.83 -6.35 27.16
C GLU A 340 -31.43 -5.38 28.27
N MET A 341 -31.13 -4.12 27.94
CA MET A 341 -30.78 -3.06 28.89
C MET A 341 -32.00 -2.41 29.58
N ASN A 342 -33.19 -2.49 28.97
CA ASN A 342 -34.41 -1.88 29.51
C ASN A 342 -35.15 -2.81 30.49
N VAL A 343 -35.92 -2.22 31.42
CA VAL A 343 -36.67 -2.93 32.48
C VAL A 343 -37.66 -3.93 31.87
N LEU A 344 -37.66 -5.16 32.41
CA LEU A 344 -38.44 -6.30 31.95
C LEU A 344 -39.94 -6.14 32.26
N ASP A 345 -40.73 -5.72 31.28
CA ASP A 345 -42.18 -5.96 31.24
C ASP A 345 -42.51 -7.18 30.35
N GLU A 346 -43.73 -7.74 30.45
CA GLU A 346 -44.12 -8.92 29.67
C GLU A 346 -44.03 -8.69 28.16
N ASN A 347 -44.30 -7.46 27.70
CA ASN A 347 -44.21 -7.09 26.29
C ASN A 347 -42.77 -7.16 25.77
N SER A 348 -41.79 -6.67 26.52
CA SER A 348 -40.36 -6.73 26.16
C SER A 348 -39.85 -8.16 26.12
N LEU A 349 -40.32 -9.04 27.01
CA LEU A 349 -39.98 -10.47 26.98
C LEU A 349 -40.50 -11.15 25.71
N GLN A 350 -41.75 -10.85 25.32
CA GLN A 350 -42.34 -11.39 24.10
C GLN A 350 -41.63 -10.87 22.84
N GLU A 351 -41.29 -9.58 22.81
CA GLU A 351 -40.53 -8.97 21.72
C GLU A 351 -39.12 -9.57 21.59
N ARG A 352 -38.42 -9.80 22.71
CA ARG A 352 -37.12 -10.51 22.73
C ARG A 352 -37.23 -11.92 22.14
N HIS A 353 -38.29 -12.66 22.47
CA HIS A 353 -38.50 -14.00 21.93
C HIS A 353 -38.75 -13.98 20.41
N ILE A 354 -39.54 -13.03 19.91
CA ILE A 354 -39.78 -12.84 18.47
C ILE A 354 -38.47 -12.51 17.74
N LEU A 355 -37.66 -11.58 18.28
CA LEU A 355 -36.36 -11.24 17.72
C LEU A 355 -35.40 -12.43 17.70
N HIS A 356 -35.41 -13.25 18.75
CA HIS A 356 -34.61 -14.47 18.81
C HIS A 356 -34.97 -15.44 17.68
N MET A 357 -36.26 -15.74 17.51
CA MET A 357 -36.71 -16.62 16.43
C MET A 357 -36.36 -16.05 15.05
N GLN A 358 -36.52 -14.73 14.85
CA GLN A 358 -36.12 -14.09 13.60
C GLN A 358 -34.62 -14.26 13.33
N LEU A 359 -33.75 -14.05 14.32
CA LEU A 359 -32.30 -14.24 14.17
C LEU A 359 -31.94 -15.69 13.83
N GLU A 360 -32.62 -16.68 14.41
CA GLU A 360 -32.45 -18.10 14.06
C GLU A 360 -32.81 -18.39 12.60
N THR A 361 -33.81 -17.72 12.03
CA THR A 361 -34.13 -17.88 10.59
C THR A 361 -33.00 -17.41 9.67
N TYR A 362 -32.14 -16.49 10.13
CA TYR A 362 -30.93 -16.07 9.43
C TYR A 362 -29.71 -16.95 9.74
N GLY A 363 -29.86 -17.97 10.59
CA GLY A 363 -28.77 -18.85 11.00
C GLY A 363 -27.86 -18.29 12.08
N VAL A 364 -28.37 -17.34 12.87
CA VAL A 364 -27.62 -16.75 13.97
C VAL A 364 -27.81 -17.59 15.23
N CYS A 365 -26.72 -18.01 15.86
CA CYS A 365 -26.69 -18.62 17.17
C CYS A 365 -25.87 -17.78 18.16
N PHE A 366 -26.09 -17.95 19.46
CA PHE A 366 -25.35 -17.22 20.50
C PHE A 366 -24.38 -18.16 21.21
N LYS A 367 -23.12 -17.74 21.36
CA LYS A 367 -22.09 -18.47 22.12
C LYS A 367 -21.17 -17.46 22.81
N ASP A 368 -20.80 -17.69 24.07
CA ASP A 368 -19.85 -16.83 24.80
C ASP A 368 -20.19 -15.31 24.71
N ASN A 369 -21.47 -14.93 24.81
CA ASN A 369 -22.00 -13.57 24.63
C ASN A 369 -21.86 -12.94 23.24
N PHE A 370 -21.40 -13.67 22.23
CA PHE A 370 -21.35 -13.21 20.85
C PHE A 370 -22.42 -13.88 19.98
N ALA A 371 -22.91 -13.15 18.99
CA ALA A 371 -23.74 -13.68 17.91
C ALA A 371 -22.85 -14.29 16.83
N PHE A 372 -23.18 -15.48 16.36
CA PHE A 372 -22.44 -16.24 15.36
C PHE A 372 -23.36 -16.61 14.22
N LEU A 373 -22.92 -16.36 13.00
CA LEU A 373 -23.55 -16.91 11.81
C LEU A 373 -23.00 -18.31 11.56
N GLN A 374 -23.85 -19.34 11.71
CA GLN A 374 -23.49 -20.74 11.45
C GLN A 374 -23.36 -21.02 9.96
#